data_AF-A0A8J1M1V6-F1
#
_entry.id   AF-A0A8J1M1V6-F1
#
_cell.length_a   1.000
_cell.length_b   1.000
_cell.length_c   1.000
_cell.angle_alpha   90.00
_cell.angle_beta   90.00
_cell.angle_gamma   90.00
#
_symmetry.space_group_name_H-M   'P 1'
#
loop_
_entity.id
_entity.type
_entity.pdbx_description
1 polymer ?
#
loop_
_entity_poly.entity_id
_entity_poly.type
_entity_poly.pdbx_seq_one_letter_code
_entity_poly.pdbx_strand_id
1 'polypeptide(L)'
;MSARNKFITETFYVLTDSLIAELKRRNQCYECLNNRFDIFNTNLPISDLRSSADKLQKNYPEDLEDCFTEEFLQFSALIPQESMVCPMAMRQYIIARDLQKTFPNTETLLRMFLCMSVTNASGERSFSCLKRIKNERRTTMGQERLSALSLLAVESALVRQLDFDDIVDSFAKQKVRKVNL
;
A
#
# COMPACT_ATOMS: atom_id res chain seq x y z
N MET A 1 2.39 -39.81 23.40
CA MET A 1 2.93 -39.24 22.15
C MET A 1 4.31 -38.66 22.42
N SER A 2 5.27 -38.83 21.51
CA SER A 2 6.58 -38.16 21.60
C SER A 2 6.41 -36.64 21.54
N ALA A 3 7.22 -35.88 22.27
CA ALA A 3 7.24 -34.41 22.24
C ALA A 3 7.35 -33.86 20.81
N ARG A 4 8.08 -34.58 19.94
CA ARG A 4 8.18 -34.27 18.51
C ARG A 4 6.83 -34.33 17.80
N ASN A 5 6.06 -35.40 18.03
CA ASN A 5 4.77 -35.58 17.36
C ASN A 5 3.76 -34.54 17.86
N LYS A 6 3.79 -34.20 19.15
CA LYS A 6 2.97 -33.14 19.74
C LYS A 6 3.25 -31.77 19.09
N PHE A 7 4.53 -31.41 18.93
CA PHE A 7 4.92 -30.18 18.23
C PHE A 7 4.46 -30.15 16.77
N ILE A 8 4.62 -31.27 16.04
CA ILE A 8 4.19 -31.35 14.64
C ILE A 8 2.68 -31.13 14.52
N THR A 9 1.89 -31.78 15.36
CA THR A 9 0.42 -31.72 15.25
C THR A 9 -0.17 -30.43 15.79
N GLU A 10 0.29 -29.97 16.95
CA GLU A 10 -0.34 -28.82 17.65
C GLU A 10 0.24 -27.48 17.24
N THR A 11 1.45 -27.45 16.67
CA THR A 11 2.13 -26.20 16.30
C THR A 11 2.40 -26.13 14.82
N PHE A 12 3.14 -27.09 14.25
CA PHE A 12 3.56 -27.00 12.86
C PHE A 12 2.37 -27.02 11.89
N TYR A 13 1.48 -28.00 12.00
CA TYR A 13 0.31 -28.08 11.12
C TYR A 13 -0.67 -26.91 11.31
N VAL A 14 -0.87 -26.46 12.54
CA VAL A 14 -1.71 -25.28 12.83
C VAL A 14 -1.15 -24.03 12.15
N LEU A 15 0.17 -23.84 12.18
CA LEU A 15 0.83 -22.72 11.50
C LEU A 15 0.74 -22.85 9.98
N THR A 16 0.92 -24.04 9.40
CA THR A 16 0.80 -24.23 7.95
C THR A 16 -0.63 -24.02 7.46
N ASP A 17 -1.62 -24.51 8.20
CA ASP A 17 -3.03 -24.34 7.85
C ASP A 17 -3.45 -22.88 7.95
N SER A 18 -2.99 -22.18 8.99
CA SER A 18 -3.20 -20.73 9.12
C SER A 18 -2.55 -19.96 7.97
N LEU A 19 -1.32 -20.32 7.58
CA LEU A 19 -0.63 -19.69 6.45
C LEU A 19 -1.38 -19.95 5.13
N ILE A 20 -1.86 -21.18 4.89
CA ILE A 20 -2.66 -21.51 3.71
C ILE A 20 -3.96 -20.72 3.70
N ALA A 21 -4.66 -20.63 4.84
CA ALA A 21 -5.90 -19.88 4.97
C ALA A 21 -5.69 -18.39 4.67
N GLU A 22 -4.63 -17.78 5.22
CA GLU A 22 -4.31 -16.37 4.96
C GLU A 22 -3.89 -16.11 3.52
N LEU A 23 -3.12 -17.01 2.89
CA LEU A 23 -2.79 -16.90 1.47
C LEU A 23 -4.03 -16.99 0.58
N LYS A 24 -4.94 -17.93 0.87
CA LYS A 24 -6.22 -18.04 0.15
C LYS A 24 -7.07 -16.78 0.33
N ARG A 25 -7.17 -16.27 1.55
CA ARG A 25 -7.89 -15.02 1.87
C ARG A 25 -7.33 -13.84 1.08
N ARG A 26 -6.00 -13.70 1.02
CA ARG A 26 -5.34 -12.64 0.23
C ARG A 26 -5.60 -12.79 -1.27
N ASN A 27 -5.52 -14.02 -1.80
CA ASN A 27 -5.80 -14.25 -3.21
C ASN A 27 -7.24 -13.85 -3.59
N GLN A 28 -8.21 -14.21 -2.76
CA GLN A 28 -9.61 -13.78 -2.94
C GLN A 28 -9.75 -12.25 -2.96
N CYS A 29 -9.04 -11.54 -2.09
CA CYS A 29 -9.04 -10.07 -2.12
C CYS A 29 -8.47 -9.52 -3.44
N TYR A 30 -7.41 -10.12 -4.00
CA TYR A 30 -6.88 -9.70 -5.30
C TYR A 30 -7.83 -10.01 -6.44
N GLU A 31 -8.52 -11.16 -6.42
CA GLU A 31 -9.56 -11.48 -7.40
C GLU A 31 -10.70 -10.47 -7.34
N CYS A 32 -11.19 -10.11 -6.14
CA CYS A 32 -12.19 -9.06 -5.97
C CYS A 32 -11.70 -7.70 -6.48
N LEU A 33 -10.44 -7.34 -6.24
CA LEU A 33 -9.85 -6.09 -6.74
C LEU A 33 -9.76 -6.09 -8.26
N ASN A 34 -9.32 -7.19 -8.86
CA ASN A 34 -9.20 -7.34 -10.30
C ASN A 34 -10.57 -7.28 -10.99
N ASN A 35 -11.60 -7.84 -10.36
CA ASN A 35 -12.98 -7.74 -10.84
C ASN A 35 -13.55 -6.32 -10.69
N ARG A 36 -13.13 -5.56 -9.67
CA ARG A 36 -13.56 -4.17 -9.48
C ARG A 36 -12.91 -3.24 -10.50
N PHE A 37 -11.66 -3.49 -10.88
CA PHE A 37 -10.87 -2.71 -11.85
C PHE A 37 -10.69 -3.48 -13.17
N ASP A 38 -11.72 -4.21 -13.59
CA ASP A 38 -11.74 -5.02 -14.81
C ASP A 38 -11.51 -4.19 -16.09
N ILE A 39 -11.77 -2.89 -16.04
CA ILE A 39 -11.46 -1.88 -17.07
C ILE A 39 -9.99 -1.90 -17.54
N PHE A 40 -9.05 -2.40 -16.74
CA PHE A 40 -7.64 -2.52 -17.13
C PHE A 40 -7.32 -3.83 -17.88
N ASN A 41 -8.30 -4.72 -18.04
CA ASN A 41 -8.12 -5.95 -18.79
C ASN A 41 -8.15 -5.65 -20.30
N THR A 42 -6.98 -5.71 -20.94
CA THR A 42 -6.70 -5.25 -22.31
C THR A 42 -7.44 -6.00 -23.44
N ASN A 43 -8.21 -7.03 -23.12
CA ASN A 43 -8.88 -7.90 -24.09
C ASN A 43 -10.40 -7.67 -24.19
N LEU A 44 -10.95 -6.64 -23.55
CA LEU A 44 -12.39 -6.38 -23.56
C LEU A 44 -12.84 -5.61 -24.81
N PRO A 45 -13.97 -5.97 -25.44
CA PRO A 45 -14.57 -5.16 -26.49
C PRO A 45 -15.09 -3.82 -25.91
N ILE A 46 -15.20 -2.81 -26.78
CA ILE A 46 -15.54 -1.43 -26.39
C ILE A 46 -16.90 -1.33 -25.68
N SER A 47 -17.88 -2.17 -26.03
CA SER A 47 -19.18 -2.25 -25.37
C SER A 47 -19.07 -2.65 -23.89
N ASP A 48 -18.19 -3.62 -23.63
CA ASP A 48 -18.01 -4.17 -22.29
C ASP A 48 -17.19 -3.21 -21.44
N LEU A 49 -16.25 -2.49 -22.06
CA LEU A 49 -15.45 -1.45 -21.40
C LEU A 49 -16.33 -0.32 -20.87
N ARG A 50 -17.30 0.16 -21.65
CA ARG A 50 -18.28 1.17 -21.22
C ARG A 50 -19.06 0.70 -19.99
N SER A 51 -19.59 -0.52 -20.04
CA SER A 51 -20.35 -1.09 -18.92
C SER A 51 -19.51 -1.22 -17.63
N SER A 52 -18.22 -1.48 -17.79
CA SER A 52 -17.26 -1.66 -16.70
C SER A 52 -16.89 -0.30 -16.09
N ALA A 53 -16.66 0.71 -16.93
CA ALA A 53 -16.43 2.08 -16.51
C ALA A 53 -17.64 2.66 -15.76
N ASP A 54 -18.87 2.42 -16.24
CA ASP A 54 -20.10 2.85 -15.55
C ASP A 54 -20.27 2.18 -14.18
N LYS A 55 -19.95 0.88 -14.06
CA LYS A 55 -19.96 0.18 -12.76
C LYS A 55 -18.94 0.79 -11.81
N LEU A 56 -17.76 1.12 -12.30
CA LEU A 56 -16.67 1.69 -11.50
C LEU A 56 -17.03 3.09 -11.00
N GLN A 57 -17.60 3.93 -11.86
CA GLN A 57 -18.08 5.27 -11.52
C GLN A 57 -19.14 5.22 -10.43
N LYS A 58 -20.12 4.31 -10.54
CA LYS A 58 -21.12 4.07 -9.48
C LYS A 58 -20.52 3.59 -8.15
N ASN A 59 -19.39 2.90 -8.20
CA ASN A 59 -18.69 2.42 -7.00
C ASN A 59 -17.80 3.50 -6.34
N TYR A 60 -17.52 4.60 -7.04
CA TYR A 60 -16.65 5.69 -6.59
C TYR A 60 -17.20 7.08 -7.02
N PRO A 61 -18.44 7.43 -6.65
CA PRO A 61 -19.09 8.66 -7.14
C PRO A 61 -18.48 9.96 -6.56
N GLU A 62 -17.77 9.87 -5.43
CA GLU A 62 -17.09 11.02 -4.82
C GLU A 62 -15.76 11.34 -5.51
N ASP A 63 -15.17 10.36 -6.20
CA ASP A 63 -13.83 10.44 -6.76
C ASP A 63 -13.82 10.49 -8.30
N LEU A 64 -14.86 9.96 -8.94
CA LEU A 64 -15.01 9.89 -10.40
C LEU A 64 -16.28 10.63 -10.82
N GLU A 65 -16.12 11.66 -11.64
CA GLU A 65 -17.24 12.43 -12.19
C GLU A 65 -18.09 11.61 -13.18
N ASP A 66 -19.32 12.06 -13.45
CA ASP A 66 -20.24 11.42 -14.42
C ASP A 66 -19.65 11.34 -15.84
N CYS A 67 -18.69 12.20 -16.18
CA CYS A 67 -18.02 12.19 -17.48
C CYS A 67 -16.90 11.13 -17.61
N PHE A 68 -16.57 10.42 -16.51
CA PHE A 68 -15.45 9.46 -16.48
C PHE A 68 -15.54 8.40 -17.57
N THR A 69 -16.72 7.85 -17.85
CA THR A 69 -16.88 6.77 -18.82
C THR A 69 -16.43 7.20 -20.23
N GLU A 70 -16.84 8.38 -20.67
CA GLU A 70 -16.43 8.91 -21.98
C GLU A 70 -14.96 9.32 -21.99
N GLU A 71 -14.49 9.94 -20.90
CA GLU A 71 -13.09 10.33 -20.75
C GLU A 71 -12.17 9.11 -20.87
N PHE A 72 -12.48 8.02 -20.17
CA PHE A 72 -11.69 6.79 -20.21
C PHE A 72 -11.72 6.12 -21.58
N LEU A 73 -12.88 6.14 -22.27
CA LEU A 73 -12.98 5.62 -23.64
C LEU A 73 -12.07 6.41 -24.60
N GLN A 74 -12.07 7.75 -24.51
CA GLN A 74 -11.18 8.59 -25.31
C GLN A 74 -9.71 8.33 -24.99
N PHE A 75 -9.36 8.19 -23.71
CA PHE A 75 -8.02 7.83 -23.29
C PHE A 75 -7.57 6.48 -23.85
N SER A 76 -8.45 5.47 -23.78
CA SER A 76 -8.19 4.12 -24.30
C SER A 76 -7.95 4.11 -25.81
N ALA A 77 -8.60 5.01 -26.56
CA ALA A 77 -8.38 5.16 -27.99
C ALA A 77 -7.09 5.94 -28.32
N LEU A 78 -6.64 6.82 -27.41
CA LEU A 78 -5.45 7.66 -27.59
C LEU A 78 -4.15 6.91 -27.27
N ILE A 79 -4.17 6.03 -26.27
CA ILE A 79 -2.97 5.39 -25.78
C ILE A 79 -2.46 4.30 -26.76
N PRO A 80 -1.14 4.27 -27.06
CA PRO A 80 -0.57 3.18 -27.85
C PRO A 80 -0.77 1.84 -27.15
N GLN A 81 -1.03 0.79 -27.93
CA GLN A 81 -1.25 -0.55 -27.39
C GLN A 81 -0.07 -1.05 -26.52
N GLU A 82 1.15 -0.61 -26.83
CA GLU A 82 2.38 -0.87 -26.05
C GLU A 82 2.36 -0.26 -24.64
N SER A 83 1.69 0.87 -24.45
CA SER A 83 1.55 1.55 -23.15
C SER A 83 0.29 1.12 -22.38
N MET A 84 -0.63 0.42 -23.05
CA MET A 84 -1.84 -0.16 -22.44
C MET A 84 -1.53 -1.43 -21.62
N VAL A 85 -0.29 -1.93 -21.65
CA VAL A 85 0.09 -3.22 -21.04
C VAL A 85 -0.09 -3.24 -19.52
N CYS A 86 0.10 -2.11 -18.83
CA CYS A 86 -0.14 -2.05 -17.39
C CYS A 86 -0.53 -0.63 -16.92
N PRO A 87 -1.30 -0.50 -15.82
CA PRO A 87 -1.70 0.81 -15.27
C PRO A 87 -0.53 1.74 -14.94
N MET A 88 0.64 1.17 -14.60
CA MET A 88 1.85 1.97 -14.37
C MET A 88 2.35 2.63 -15.66
N ALA A 89 2.36 1.91 -16.79
CA ALA A 89 2.74 2.44 -18.09
C ALA A 89 1.73 3.49 -18.58
N MET A 90 0.43 3.25 -18.38
CA MET A 90 -0.63 4.22 -18.68
C MET A 90 -0.39 5.55 -17.94
N ARG A 91 -0.08 5.49 -16.65
CA ARG A 91 0.19 6.68 -15.85
C ARG A 91 1.47 7.40 -16.29
N GLN A 92 2.53 6.66 -16.60
CA GLN A 92 3.76 7.25 -17.13
C GLN A 92 3.51 7.97 -18.47
N TYR A 93 2.66 7.41 -19.32
CA TYR A 93 2.25 8.04 -20.58
C TYR A 93 1.52 9.38 -20.36
N ILE A 94 0.59 9.43 -19.40
CA ILE A 94 -0.12 10.67 -19.03
C ILE A 94 0.87 11.74 -18.56
N ILE A 95 1.81 11.36 -17.67
CA ILE A 95 2.80 12.30 -17.11
C ILE A 95 3.76 12.79 -18.20
N ALA A 96 4.25 11.90 -19.07
CA ALA A 96 5.21 12.24 -20.11
C ALA A 96 4.65 13.21 -21.16
N ARG A 97 3.32 13.24 -21.34
CA ARG A 97 2.63 14.09 -22.32
C ARG A 97 1.85 15.26 -21.71
N ASP A 98 1.98 15.49 -20.41
CA ASP A 98 1.23 16.51 -19.66
C ASP A 98 -0.31 16.42 -19.83
N LEU A 99 -0.82 15.18 -19.93
CA LEU A 99 -2.24 14.90 -20.16
C LEU A 99 -3.07 14.86 -18.87
N GLN A 100 -2.46 15.18 -17.73
CA GLN A 100 -3.09 15.08 -16.40
C GLN A 100 -4.33 15.98 -16.27
N LYS A 101 -4.30 17.15 -16.90
CA LYS A 101 -5.43 18.10 -16.91
C LYS A 101 -6.49 17.72 -17.95
N THR A 102 -6.11 16.98 -18.98
CA THR A 102 -7.01 16.53 -20.04
C THR A 102 -7.81 15.31 -19.62
N PHE A 103 -7.20 14.39 -18.86
CA PHE A 103 -7.84 13.18 -18.34
C PHE A 103 -7.74 13.11 -16.80
N PRO A 104 -8.38 14.04 -16.07
CA PRO A 104 -8.27 14.14 -14.63
C PRO A 104 -8.91 12.96 -13.88
N ASN A 105 -10.03 12.42 -14.38
CA ASN A 105 -10.68 11.27 -13.76
C ASN A 105 -9.86 10.00 -13.98
N THR A 106 -9.27 9.85 -15.16
CA THR A 106 -8.40 8.73 -15.52
C THR A 106 -7.11 8.73 -14.69
N GLU A 107 -6.46 9.89 -14.51
CA GLU A 107 -5.29 9.99 -13.62
C GLU A 107 -5.65 9.70 -12.15
N THR A 108 -6.82 10.17 -11.69
CA THR A 108 -7.31 9.89 -10.34
C THR A 108 -7.50 8.39 -10.14
N LEU A 109 -8.18 7.73 -11.09
CA LEU A 109 -8.36 6.29 -11.11
C LEU A 109 -7.03 5.52 -11.09
N LEU A 110 -6.09 5.88 -11.97
CA LEU A 110 -4.78 5.22 -12.06
C LEU A 110 -4.01 5.38 -10.75
N ARG A 111 -4.07 6.56 -10.14
CA ARG A 111 -3.48 6.83 -8.83
C ARG A 111 -4.12 5.97 -7.74
N MET A 112 -5.43 5.82 -7.72
CA MET A 112 -6.14 4.96 -6.76
C MET A 112 -5.67 3.51 -6.84
N PHE A 113 -5.67 2.94 -8.05
CA PHE A 113 -5.27 1.56 -8.28
C PHE A 113 -3.79 1.32 -7.90
N LEU A 114 -2.90 2.22 -8.30
CA LEU A 114 -1.48 2.13 -7.97
C LEU A 114 -1.22 2.32 -6.47
N CYS A 115 -1.94 3.21 -5.79
CA CYS A 115 -1.84 3.35 -4.33
C CYS A 115 -2.30 2.07 -3.61
N MET A 116 -3.38 1.43 -4.07
CA MET A 116 -3.87 0.16 -3.49
C MET A 116 -2.87 -0.99 -3.63
N SER A 117 -2.16 -1.07 -4.74
CA SER A 117 -1.11 -2.10 -4.93
C SER A 117 0.16 -1.80 -4.13
N VAL A 118 0.56 -0.53 -4.04
CA VAL A 118 1.77 -0.10 -3.29
C VAL A 118 1.60 -0.27 -1.78
N THR A 119 0.41 -0.04 -1.21
CA THR A 119 0.17 -0.21 0.24
C THR A 119 0.40 -1.63 0.70
N ASN A 120 0.07 -2.63 -0.12
CA ASN A 120 0.33 -4.03 0.20
C ASN A 120 1.84 -4.32 0.35
N ALA A 121 2.67 -3.86 -0.60
CA ALA A 121 4.13 -4.00 -0.50
C ALA A 121 4.74 -3.14 0.62
N SER A 122 4.12 -2.00 0.94
CA SER A 122 4.53 -1.15 2.06
C SER A 122 4.32 -1.84 3.42
N GLY A 123 3.22 -2.59 3.58
CA GLY A 123 2.97 -3.39 4.77
C GLY A 123 4.09 -4.38 5.05
N GLU A 124 4.52 -5.15 4.04
CA GLU A 124 5.61 -6.12 4.17
C GLU A 124 6.96 -5.46 4.53
N ARG A 125 7.29 -4.35 3.87
CA ARG A 125 8.47 -3.54 4.21
C ARG A 125 8.41 -3.00 5.65
N SER A 126 7.24 -2.57 6.09
CA SER A 126 7.01 -2.08 7.44
C SER A 126 7.18 -3.19 8.47
N PHE A 127 6.69 -4.41 8.22
CA PHE A 127 6.94 -5.57 9.09
C PHE A 127 8.42 -5.97 9.13
N SER A 128 9.12 -5.89 8.01
CA SER A 128 10.58 -6.12 7.97
C SER A 128 11.34 -5.07 8.79
N CYS A 129 10.94 -3.80 8.68
CA CYS A 129 11.48 -2.72 9.51
C CYS A 129 11.17 -2.95 11.00
N LEU A 130 9.93 -3.33 11.32
CA LEU A 130 9.49 -3.62 12.67
C LEU A 130 10.30 -4.77 13.30
N LYS A 131 10.65 -5.79 12.52
CA LYS A 131 11.54 -6.88 12.95
C LYS A 131 12.94 -6.38 13.33
N ARG A 132 13.45 -5.32 12.69
CA ARG A 132 14.73 -4.68 13.05
C ARG A 132 14.61 -3.86 14.34
N ILE A 133 13.48 -3.17 14.52
CA ILE A 133 13.20 -2.35 15.70
C ILE A 133 12.98 -3.24 16.94
N LYS A 134 12.09 -4.23 16.80
CA LYS A 134 11.74 -5.25 17.79
C LYS A 134 12.47 -6.55 17.46
N ASN A 135 13.72 -6.64 17.91
CA ASN A 135 14.53 -7.84 17.78
C ASN A 135 14.48 -8.70 19.06
N GLU A 136 14.97 -9.93 18.98
CA GLU A 136 14.91 -10.94 20.05
C GLU A 136 15.57 -10.49 21.38
N ARG A 137 16.45 -9.49 21.34
CA ARG A 137 17.11 -8.93 22.53
C ARG A 137 16.33 -7.78 23.18
N ARG A 138 15.27 -7.28 22.54
CA ARG A 138 14.46 -6.12 22.98
C ARG A 138 13.03 -6.55 23.34
N THR A 139 12.87 -7.70 23.98
CA THR A 139 11.56 -8.28 24.33
C THR A 139 10.81 -7.53 25.43
N THR A 140 11.51 -6.74 26.25
CA THR A 140 10.93 -5.97 27.37
C THR A 140 10.47 -4.55 26.99
N MET A 141 10.49 -4.20 25.70
CA MET A 141 10.12 -2.85 25.24
C MET A 141 8.60 -2.63 25.29
N GLY A 142 8.16 -1.57 25.96
CA GLY A 142 6.76 -1.15 26.01
C GLY A 142 6.23 -0.62 24.67
N GLN A 143 4.90 -0.67 24.50
CA GLN A 143 4.23 -0.32 23.24
C GLN A 143 4.44 1.14 22.83
N GLU A 144 4.46 2.08 23.78
CA GLU A 144 4.73 3.50 23.50
C GLU A 144 6.10 3.69 22.84
N ARG A 145 7.14 3.06 23.41
CA ARG A 145 8.49 3.14 22.86
C ARG A 145 8.60 2.46 21.50
N LEU A 146 7.93 1.32 21.31
CA LEU A 146 7.88 0.66 20.01
C LEU A 146 7.22 1.55 18.94
N SER A 147 6.10 2.19 19.29
CA SER A 147 5.37 3.10 18.41
C SER A 147 6.24 4.30 18.02
N ALA A 148 6.86 4.97 19.00
CA ALA A 148 7.76 6.09 18.75
C ALA A 148 8.95 5.72 17.84
N LEU A 149 9.61 4.58 18.10
CA LEU A 149 10.71 4.11 17.25
C LEU A 149 10.24 3.71 15.84
N SER A 150 9.04 3.17 15.71
CA SER A 150 8.46 2.82 14.42
C SER A 150 8.18 4.09 13.60
N LEU A 151 7.64 5.13 14.23
CA LEU A 151 7.44 6.43 13.60
C LEU A 151 8.78 7.04 13.12
N LEU A 152 9.81 7.04 13.97
CA LEU A 152 11.14 7.53 13.59
C LEU A 152 11.76 6.73 12.43
N ALA A 153 11.46 5.43 12.34
CA ALA A 153 11.95 4.59 11.26
C ALA A 153 11.21 4.82 9.93
N VAL A 154 9.89 5.04 9.98
CA VAL A 154 9.09 5.43 8.81
C VAL A 154 9.57 6.78 8.29
N GLU A 155 9.73 7.75 9.18
CA GLU A 155 10.17 9.11 8.86
C GLU A 155 11.71 9.27 8.85
N SER A 156 12.45 8.19 8.59
CA SER A 156 13.90 8.20 8.73
C SER A 156 14.60 9.23 7.83
N ALA A 157 13.98 9.65 6.72
CA ALA A 157 14.50 10.72 5.87
C ALA A 157 14.49 12.08 6.58
N LEU A 158 13.39 12.40 7.29
CA LEU A 158 13.26 13.62 8.08
C LEU A 158 14.14 13.57 9.32
N VAL A 159 14.18 12.41 10.01
CA VAL A 159 15.00 12.22 11.22
C VAL A 159 16.49 12.44 10.95
N ARG A 160 16.99 12.07 9.77
CA ARG A 160 18.39 12.33 9.38
C ARG A 160 18.72 13.80 9.14
N GLN A 161 17.72 14.66 8.95
CA GLN A 161 17.89 16.09 8.77
C GLN A 161 17.88 16.87 10.10
N LEU A 162 17.49 16.21 11.19
CA LEU A 162 17.48 16.82 12.52
C LEU A 162 18.90 16.92 13.08
N ASP A 163 19.17 18.02 13.78
CA ASP A 163 20.36 18.16 14.61
C ASP A 163 20.15 17.42 15.93
N PHE A 164 20.93 16.36 16.16
CA PHE A 164 20.84 15.58 17.39
C PHE A 164 21.48 16.29 18.59
N ASP A 165 22.42 17.21 18.37
CA ASP A 165 23.09 17.91 19.47
C ASP A 165 22.11 18.86 20.16
N ASP A 166 21.30 19.59 19.38
CA ASP A 166 20.21 20.43 19.88
C ASP A 166 19.16 19.63 20.66
N ILE A 167 18.82 18.43 20.19
CA ILE A 167 17.85 17.55 20.84
C ILE A 167 18.40 17.05 22.19
N VAL A 168 19.66 16.65 22.23
CA VAL A 168 20.33 16.19 23.46
C VAL A 168 20.39 17.32 24.48
N ASP A 169 20.75 18.53 24.06
CA ASP A 169 20.80 19.70 24.93
C ASP A 169 19.42 20.08 25.49
N SER A 170 18.39 20.04 24.66
CA SER A 170 17.00 20.26 25.07
C SER A 170 16.54 19.21 26.09
N PHE A 171 16.83 17.94 25.84
CA PHE A 171 16.50 16.84 26.75
C PHE A 171 17.25 16.97 28.09
N ALA A 172 18.54 17.34 28.07
CA ALA A 172 19.34 17.57 29.26
C ALA A 172 18.73 18.70 30.11
N LYS A 173 18.39 19.84 29.50
CA LYS A 173 17.73 20.97 30.18
C LYS A 173 16.41 20.58 30.86
N GLN A 174 15.62 19.70 30.24
CA GLN A 174 14.37 19.20 30.84
C GLN A 174 14.62 18.26 32.03
N LYS A 175 15.68 17.44 31.99
CA LYS A 175 16.00 16.46 33.04
C LYS A 175 16.65 17.06 34.29
N VAL A 176 17.31 18.21 34.15
CA VAL A 176 17.97 18.94 35.26
C VAL A 176 16.98 19.39 36.36
N ARG A 177 15.67 19.45 36.08
CA ARG A 177 14.64 19.79 37.10
C ARG A 177 14.36 18.70 38.16
N LYS A 178 15.07 17.57 38.17
CA LYS A 178 14.92 16.50 39.19
C LYS A 178 16.06 16.41 40.21
N VAL A 179 17.02 17.32 40.21
CA VAL A 179 18.04 17.40 41.27
C VAL A 179 17.78 18.66 42.08
N ASN A 180 16.99 18.52 43.15
CA ASN A 180 17.04 19.47 44.27
C ASN A 180 17.91 18.83 45.35
N LEU A 181 18.99 19.53 45.69
CA LEU A 181 19.77 19.36 46.93
C LEU A 181 18.88 19.61 48.15
#